data_AF-A0A1V9Y4F1-F1
#
_entry.id   AF-A0A1V9Y4F1-F1
#
_cell.length_a   1.000
_cell.length_b   1.000
_cell.length_c   1.000
_cell.angle_alpha   90.00
_cell.angle_beta   90.00
_cell.angle_gamma   90.00
#
_symmetry.space_group_name_H-M   'P 1'
#
loop_
_entity.id
_entity.type
_entity.pdbx_description
1 polymer ?
#
loop_
_entity_poly.entity_id
_entity_poly.type
_entity_poly.pdbx_seq_one_letter_code
_entity_poly.pdbx_strand_id
1 'polypeptide(L)'
;MWQTVSDAFRWIYLTTLPVAIEGLRILPASGVNTLLTPYCWADFEKNWSLAHSYKRASRCWKRDTDNAAVYLEAVLRNINLKAWLVQNSEAFMELIAIPIEQSGGQYWVDQLLHNNGTLYQMQYGNSIQTGISE
;
A
#
# COMPACT_ATOMS: atom_id res chain seq x y z
N MET A 1 -32.48 18.05 -6.88
CA MET A 1 -31.73 16.97 -7.57
C MET A 1 -30.43 17.54 -8.16
N TRP A 2 -29.58 18.18 -7.35
CA TRP A 2 -28.32 18.81 -7.78
C TRP A 2 -27.13 18.53 -6.83
N GLN A 3 -27.38 18.05 -5.60
CA GLN A 3 -26.31 17.65 -4.66
C GLN A 3 -25.75 16.24 -4.95
N THR A 4 -26.56 15.34 -5.51
CA THR A 4 -26.16 13.94 -5.74
C THR A 4 -25.13 13.78 -6.86
N VAL A 5 -25.13 14.68 -7.86
CA VAL A 5 -24.19 14.63 -8.99
C VAL A 5 -22.82 15.19 -8.59
N SER A 6 -22.78 16.22 -7.74
CA SER A 6 -21.52 16.76 -7.20
C SER A 6 -20.82 15.77 -6.28
N ASP A 7 -21.58 15.05 -5.47
CA ASP A 7 -21.03 14.04 -4.56
C ASP A 7 -20.43 12.87 -5.36
N ALA A 8 -21.13 12.37 -6.39
CA ALA A 8 -20.60 11.32 -7.26
C ALA A 8 -19.31 11.74 -7.98
N PHE A 9 -19.24 12.98 -8.49
CA PHE A 9 -18.01 13.51 -9.09
C PHE A 9 -16.87 13.64 -8.07
N ARG A 10 -17.17 14.08 -6.84
CA ARG A 10 -16.20 14.19 -5.76
C ARG A 10 -15.68 12.81 -5.33
N TRP A 11 -16.55 11.81 -5.23
CA TRP A 11 -16.15 10.44 -4.89
C TRP A 11 -15.23 9.84 -5.95
N ILE A 12 -15.56 9.97 -7.23
CA ILE A 12 -14.72 9.45 -8.33
C ILE A 12 -13.33 10.10 -8.28
N TYR A 13 -13.25 11.41 -8.06
CA TYR A 13 -11.97 12.13 -7.97
C TYR A 13 -11.09 11.63 -6.82
N LEU A 14 -11.66 11.46 -5.62
CA LEU A 14 -10.94 10.99 -4.43
C LEU A 14 -10.47 9.54 -4.54
N THR A 15 -10.99 8.76 -5.49
CA THR A 15 -10.59 7.37 -5.76
C THR A 15 -9.57 7.22 -6.89
N THR A 16 -9.06 8.32 -7.44
CA THR A 16 -8.01 8.26 -8.47
C THR A 16 -6.63 8.00 -7.86
N LEU A 17 -5.76 7.29 -8.59
CA LEU A 17 -4.40 7.01 -8.14
C LEU A 17 -3.58 8.27 -7.82
N PRO A 18 -3.58 9.34 -8.66
CA PRO A 18 -2.80 10.54 -8.35
C PRO A 18 -3.21 11.20 -7.02
N VAL A 19 -4.51 11.29 -6.75
CA VAL A 19 -5.04 11.87 -5.51
C VAL A 19 -4.73 10.99 -4.31
N ALA A 20 -4.83 9.68 -4.44
CA ALA A 20 -4.47 8.74 -3.38
C ALA A 20 -2.97 8.82 -3.03
N ILE A 21 -2.10 8.93 -4.04
CA ILE A 21 -0.65 9.09 -3.86
C ILE A 21 -0.32 10.39 -3.16
N GLU A 22 -0.87 11.50 -3.64
CA GLU A 22 -0.66 12.81 -3.03
C GLU A 22 -1.14 12.80 -1.58
N GLY A 23 -2.32 12.23 -1.33
CA GLY A 23 -2.87 12.06 0.02
C GLY A 23 -1.96 11.27 0.95
N LEU A 24 -1.38 10.15 0.50
CA LEU A 24 -0.42 9.36 1.28
C LEU A 24 0.88 10.14 1.55
N ARG A 25 1.38 10.89 0.57
CA ARG A 25 2.65 11.63 0.69
C ARG A 25 2.58 12.79 1.66
N ILE A 26 1.41 13.41 1.80
CA ILE A 26 1.16 14.49 2.77
C ILE A 26 0.61 13.97 4.11
N LEU A 27 0.29 12.67 4.21
CA LEU A 27 -0.22 12.07 5.44
C LEU A 27 0.88 12.07 6.50
N PRO A 28 0.64 12.65 7.70
CA PRO A 28 1.59 12.55 8.79
C PRO A 28 1.85 11.07 9.15
N ALA A 29 3.08 10.75 9.53
CA ALA A 29 3.47 9.38 9.87
C ALA A 29 2.54 8.71 10.92
N SER A 30 2.03 9.48 11.89
CA SER A 30 1.08 8.98 12.89
C SER A 30 -0.29 8.60 12.29
N GLY A 31 -0.71 9.24 11.20
CA GLY A 31 -1.97 8.95 10.50
C GLY A 31 -1.91 7.70 9.62
N VAL A 32 -0.72 7.23 9.25
CA VAL A 32 -0.55 6.00 8.45
C VAL A 32 -1.12 4.79 9.19
N ASN A 33 -0.92 4.74 10.50
CA ASN A 33 -1.41 3.65 11.35
C ASN A 33 -2.93 3.62 11.50
N THR A 34 -3.62 4.72 11.14
CA THR A 34 -5.09 4.80 11.19
C THR A 34 -5.73 4.48 9.84
N LEU A 35 -4.94 4.06 8.83
CA LEU A 35 -5.48 3.53 7.59
C LEU A 35 -6.19 2.20 7.87
N LEU A 36 -7.52 2.18 7.70
CA LEU A 36 -8.36 1.01 7.92
C LEU A 36 -8.31 0.02 6.73
N THR A 37 -7.10 -0.34 6.32
CA THR A 37 -6.87 -1.17 5.14
C THR A 37 -6.70 -2.64 5.54
N PRO A 38 -7.58 -3.54 5.07
CA PRO A 38 -7.37 -4.97 5.23
C PRO A 38 -6.38 -5.49 4.18
N TYR A 39 -5.08 -5.24 4.37
CA TYR A 39 -4.00 -5.68 3.48
C TYR A 39 -4.11 -7.17 3.07
N CYS A 40 -3.78 -7.41 1.81
CA CYS A 40 -3.80 -8.71 1.15
C CYS A 40 -2.39 -9.25 0.93
N TRP A 41 -1.46 -8.39 0.50
CA TRP A 41 -0.07 -8.74 0.22
C TRP A 41 0.88 -7.71 0.78
N ALA A 42 2.09 -8.15 1.13
CA ALA A 42 3.17 -7.24 1.50
C ALA A 42 3.71 -6.52 0.26
N ASP A 43 3.88 -7.24 -0.84
CA ASP A 43 4.55 -6.81 -2.06
C ASP A 43 3.64 -6.80 -3.30
N PHE A 44 4.00 -6.03 -4.32
CA PHE A 44 3.25 -5.94 -5.58
C PHE A 44 3.18 -7.26 -6.37
N GLU A 45 4.21 -8.09 -6.27
CA GLU A 45 4.29 -9.39 -6.97
C GLU A 45 3.44 -10.47 -6.30
N LYS A 46 2.87 -10.18 -5.12
CA LYS A 46 2.00 -11.07 -4.34
C LYS A 46 2.74 -12.30 -3.81
N ASN A 47 4.05 -12.21 -3.62
CA ASN A 47 4.87 -13.28 -3.08
C ASN A 47 4.56 -13.54 -1.60
N TRP A 48 4.24 -12.49 -0.82
CA TRP A 48 4.00 -12.60 0.61
C TRP A 48 2.57 -12.17 0.98
N SER A 49 1.72 -13.15 1.31
CA SER A 49 0.33 -12.92 1.72
C SER A 49 0.23 -12.42 3.16
N LEU A 50 -0.56 -11.36 3.38
CA LEU A 50 -0.93 -10.83 4.71
C LEU A 50 -2.37 -11.23 5.12
N ALA A 51 -3.05 -12.04 4.30
CA ALA A 51 -4.36 -12.57 4.63
C ALA A 51 -4.29 -13.68 5.71
N HIS A 52 -4.75 -13.37 6.93
CA HIS A 52 -4.75 -14.31 8.06
C HIS A 52 -5.91 -15.33 8.06
N SER A 53 -6.74 -15.37 7.02
CA SER A 53 -7.80 -16.37 6.89
C SER A 53 -8.10 -16.72 5.44
N TYR A 54 -8.60 -17.94 5.22
CA TYR A 54 -8.99 -18.41 3.88
C TYR A 54 -10.04 -17.50 3.22
N LYS A 55 -11.03 -17.01 3.99
CA LYS A 55 -12.04 -16.08 3.48
C LYS A 55 -11.42 -14.77 2.99
N ARG A 56 -10.43 -14.25 3.72
CA ARG A 56 -9.70 -13.04 3.34
C ARG A 56 -8.84 -13.27 2.11
N ALA A 57 -8.07 -14.36 2.08
CA ALA A 57 -7.27 -14.73 0.92
C ALA A 57 -8.16 -14.90 -0.34
N SER A 58 -9.32 -15.55 -0.22
CA SER A 58 -10.27 -15.71 -1.32
C SER A 58 -10.82 -14.37 -1.82
N ARG A 59 -11.12 -13.43 -0.91
CA ARG A 59 -11.51 -12.06 -1.32
C ARG A 59 -10.40 -11.37 -2.09
N CYS A 60 -9.18 -11.38 -1.53
CA CYS A 60 -8.01 -10.72 -2.12
C CYS A 60 -7.82 -11.15 -3.58
N TRP A 61 -7.77 -12.45 -3.82
CA TRP A 61 -7.59 -13.00 -5.17
C TRP A 61 -8.78 -12.77 -6.11
N LYS A 62 -10.01 -12.73 -5.59
CA LYS A 62 -11.21 -12.57 -6.43
C LYS A 62 -11.53 -11.12 -6.79
N ARG A 63 -11.11 -10.16 -5.97
CA ARG A 63 -11.64 -8.78 -6.03
C ARG A 63 -10.62 -7.67 -5.89
N ASP A 64 -9.43 -7.94 -5.36
CA ASP A 64 -8.52 -6.88 -4.93
C ASP A 64 -7.16 -6.93 -5.65
N THR A 65 -6.99 -7.78 -6.67
CA THR A 65 -5.70 -7.92 -7.38
C THR A 65 -5.29 -6.65 -8.12
N ASP A 66 -6.26 -5.86 -8.58
CA ASP A 66 -6.07 -4.59 -9.26
C ASP A 66 -6.30 -3.39 -8.33
N ASN A 67 -6.33 -3.60 -7.01
CA ASN A 67 -6.53 -2.56 -6.01
C ASN A 67 -5.24 -2.30 -5.23
N ALA A 68 -4.45 -1.31 -5.63
CA ALA A 68 -3.17 -0.96 -5.00
C ALA A 68 -3.30 -0.69 -3.49
N ALA A 69 -4.48 -0.27 -2.99
CA ALA A 69 -4.66 -0.01 -1.58
C ALA A 69 -4.47 -1.26 -0.70
N VAL A 70 -4.66 -2.48 -1.21
CA VAL A 70 -4.48 -3.70 -0.40
C VAL A 70 -3.05 -4.24 -0.37
N TYR A 71 -2.12 -3.56 -1.02
CA TYR A 71 -0.69 -3.89 -1.04
C TYR A 71 0.05 -3.01 -0.04
N LEU A 72 0.70 -3.59 0.96
CA LEU A 72 1.40 -2.82 1.99
C LEU A 72 2.53 -1.96 1.38
N GLU A 73 3.27 -2.52 0.42
CA GLU A 73 4.31 -1.84 -0.34
C GLU A 73 3.81 -0.56 -1.01
N ALA A 74 2.57 -0.53 -1.50
CA ALA A 74 1.99 0.68 -2.11
C ALA A 74 1.90 1.83 -1.11
N VAL A 75 1.54 1.54 0.14
CA VAL A 75 1.45 2.54 1.20
C VAL A 75 2.84 2.96 1.65
N LEU A 76 3.71 2.00 1.97
CA LEU A 76 5.04 2.29 2.53
C LEU A 76 5.95 3.06 1.55
N ARG A 77 5.75 2.89 0.24
CA ARG A 77 6.47 3.65 -0.81
C ARG A 77 5.91 5.05 -1.08
N ASN A 78 4.74 5.39 -0.54
CA ASN A 78 4.08 6.68 -0.78
C ASN A 78 3.91 7.51 0.50
N ILE A 79 4.60 7.17 1.59
CA ILE A 79 4.62 7.93 2.84
C ILE A 79 6.05 8.37 3.16
N ASN A 80 6.22 9.24 4.16
CA ASN A 80 7.53 9.45 4.77
C ASN A 80 7.92 8.22 5.61
N LEU A 81 8.49 7.20 4.96
CA LEU A 81 8.84 5.92 5.57
C LEU A 81 9.77 6.08 6.77
N LYS A 82 10.76 6.97 6.69
CA LYS A 82 11.70 7.24 7.80
C LYS A 82 10.96 7.74 9.04
N ALA A 83 10.08 8.73 8.89
CA ALA A 83 9.29 9.24 10.01
C ALA A 83 8.30 8.21 10.57
N TRP A 84 7.80 7.31 9.72
CA TRP A 84 6.94 6.19 10.15
C TRP A 84 7.71 5.12 10.91
N LEU A 85 8.92 4.75 10.46
CA LEU A 85 9.77 3.77 11.13
C LEU A 85 10.22 4.21 12.51
N VAL A 86 10.40 5.52 12.76
CA VAL A 86 10.67 6.04 14.12
C VAL A 86 9.62 5.59 15.14
N GLN A 87 8.37 5.40 14.69
CA GLN A 87 7.24 5.04 15.56
C GLN A 87 6.88 3.54 15.50
N ASN A 88 7.31 2.83 14.47
CA ASN A 88 6.78 1.49 14.14
C ASN A 88 7.86 0.45 13.84
N SER A 89 9.15 0.79 13.95
CA SER A 89 10.25 -0.09 13.54
C SER A 89 10.20 -1.45 14.21
N GLU A 90 10.01 -1.51 15.53
CA GLU A 90 9.97 -2.77 16.28
C GLU A 90 8.89 -3.72 15.73
N ALA A 91 7.64 -3.26 15.70
CA ALA A 91 6.51 -4.05 15.20
C ALA A 91 6.65 -4.39 13.71
N PHE A 92 7.11 -3.46 12.88
CA PHE A 92 7.32 -3.71 11.45
C PHE A 92 8.40 -4.77 11.22
N MET A 93 9.53 -4.66 11.91
CA MET A 93 10.64 -5.60 11.75
C MET A 93 10.24 -6.98 12.22
N GLU A 94 9.65 -7.11 13.41
CA GLU A 94 9.29 -8.40 13.99
C GLU A 94 8.16 -9.11 13.23
N LEU A 95 7.11 -8.38 12.83
CA LEU A 95 5.90 -8.99 12.29
C LEU A 95 5.88 -9.06 10.76
N ILE A 96 6.71 -8.28 10.07
CA ILE A 96 6.69 -8.18 8.61
C ILE A 96 8.08 -8.41 8.02
N ALA A 97 9.07 -7.57 8.34
CA ALA A 97 10.34 -7.57 7.62
C ALA A 97 11.13 -8.87 7.86
N ILE A 98 11.39 -9.24 9.12
CA ILE A 98 12.18 -10.42 9.46
C ILE A 98 11.55 -11.72 8.91
N PRO A 99 10.23 -11.98 9.07
CA PRO A 99 9.60 -13.15 8.44
C PRO A 99 9.74 -13.17 6.91
N ILE A 100 9.64 -12.01 6.25
CA ILE A 100 9.80 -11.91 4.80
C ILE A 100 11.24 -12.21 4.40
N GLU A 101 12.24 -11.65 5.09
CA GLU A 101 13.67 -11.95 4.87
C GLU A 101 13.93 -13.46 4.97
N GLN A 102 13.43 -14.10 6.02
CA GLN A 102 13.58 -15.54 6.26
C GLN A 102 12.93 -16.42 5.18
N SER A 103 11.93 -15.88 4.47
CA SER A 103 11.26 -16.54 3.36
C SER A 103 11.83 -16.18 1.98
N GLY A 104 12.98 -15.49 1.93
CA GLY A 104 13.67 -15.12 0.69
C GLY A 104 13.43 -13.70 0.20
N GLY A 105 12.76 -12.85 0.98
CA GLY A 105 12.43 -11.47 0.62
C GLY A 105 13.46 -10.41 1.02
N GLN A 106 14.72 -10.80 1.28
CA GLN A 106 15.78 -9.90 1.71
C GLN A 106 15.99 -8.72 0.75
N TYR A 107 15.97 -8.99 -0.56
CA TYR A 107 16.05 -7.93 -1.57
C TYR A 107 14.87 -6.94 -1.47
N TRP A 108 13.65 -7.43 -1.26
CA TRP A 108 12.47 -6.57 -1.13
C TRP A 108 12.56 -5.68 0.12
N VAL A 109 12.97 -6.24 1.27
CA VAL A 109 13.16 -5.46 2.51
C VAL A 109 14.26 -4.41 2.32
N ASP A 110 15.39 -4.78 1.73
CA ASP A 110 16.48 -3.84 1.44
C ASP A 110 16.04 -2.72 0.50
N GLN A 111 15.30 -3.04 -0.57
CA GLN A 111 14.77 -2.05 -1.48
C GLN A 111 13.81 -1.08 -0.77
N LEU A 112 12.98 -1.60 0.13
CA LEU A 112 12.04 -0.80 0.89
C LEU A 112 12.73 0.12 1.90
N LEU A 113 13.76 -0.36 2.62
CA LEU A 113 14.41 0.38 3.71
C LEU A 113 15.52 1.32 3.25
N HIS A 114 16.24 0.98 2.17
CA HIS A 114 17.49 1.62 1.82
C HIS A 114 17.50 2.32 0.44
N ASN A 115 16.51 2.07 -0.43
CA ASN A 115 16.56 2.53 -1.81
C ASN A 115 15.40 3.48 -2.17
N ASN A 116 15.76 4.69 -2.60
CA ASN A 116 14.85 5.73 -3.11
C ASN A 116 14.41 5.47 -4.57
N GLY A 117 14.13 4.22 -4.95
CA GLY A 117 13.57 3.99 -6.27
C GLY A 117 13.47 2.55 -6.72
N THR A 118 12.31 1.94 -6.47
CA THR A 118 11.86 0.78 -7.24
C THR A 118 10.79 1.24 -8.21
N LEU A 119 10.89 0.83 -9.48
CA LEU A 119 9.81 1.04 -10.44
C LEU A 119 8.58 0.28 -9.93
N TYR A 120 7.51 1.01 -9.63
CA TYR A 120 6.26 0.41 -9.18
C TYR A 120 5.14 0.73 -10.17
N GLN A 121 4.20 -0.20 -10.29
CA GLN A 121 2.93 0.00 -10.99
C GLN A 121 1.80 -0.14 -9.97
N MET A 122 1.11 0.96 -9.70
CA MET A 122 -0.13 0.93 -8.94
C MET A 122 -1.31 0.89 -9.90
N GLN A 123 -2.30 0.08 -9.56
CA GLN A 123 -3.53 -0.05 -10.32
C GLN A 123 -4.74 0.17 -9.39
N TYR A 124 -5.79 0.76 -9.93
CA TYR A 124 -7.12 0.76 -9.35
C TYR A 124 -8.17 0.71 -10.47
N GLY A 125 -8.83 -0.44 -10.64
CA GLY A 125 -9.74 -0.67 -11.76
C GLY A 125 -9.04 -0.47 -13.11
N ASN A 126 -9.58 0.42 -13.95
CA ASN A 126 -9.01 0.75 -15.27
C ASN A 126 -7.88 1.79 -15.22
N SER A 127 -7.49 2.27 -14.03
CA SER A 127 -6.43 3.26 -13.87
C SER A 127 -5.12 2.59 -13.50
N ILE A 128 -4.04 2.94 -14.20
CA ILE A 128 -2.69 2.47 -13.91
C ILE A 128 -1.78 3.69 -13.78
N GLN A 129 -0.92 3.69 -12.77
CA GLN A 129 0.14 4.67 -12.60
C GLN A 129 1.47 3.94 -12.34
N THR A 130 2.43 4.18 -13.21
CA THR A 130 3.81 3.74 -13.04
C THR A 130 4.65 4.89 -12.47
N GLY A 131 5.55 4.59 -11.55
CA GLY A 131 6.43 5.59 -10.96
C GLY A 131 7.68 4.98 -10.35
N ILE A 132 8.56 5.86 -9.87
CA ILE A 132 9.72 5.52 -9.05
C ILE A 132 9.42 6.08 -7.66
N SER A 133 9.59 5.27 -6.60
CA SER A 133 9.44 5.75 -5.22
C SER A 133 10.72 6.44 -4.79
N GLU A 134 10.84 7.74 -5.05
CA GLU A 134 11.93 8.58 -4.54
C GLU A 134 11.95 8.69 -3.02
#